data_AF-A0A7X7MPY7-F1
#
_entry.id   AF-A0A7X7MPY7-F1
#
_cell.length_a   1.000
_cell.length_b   1.000
_cell.length_c   1.000
_cell.angle_alpha   90.00
_cell.angle_beta   90.00
_cell.angle_gamma   90.00
#
_symmetry.space_group_name_H-M   'P 1'
#
loop_
_entity.id
_entity.type
_entity.pdbx_description
1 polymer ?
#
loop_
_entity_poly.entity_id
_entity_poly.type
_entity_poly.pdbx_seq_one_letter_code
_entity_poly.pdbx_strand_id
1 'polypeptide(L)' 'MPNKHVNAVVVGAGAGGGVVAKVLAEAGLSVVLLERGSWQSFEDTTDDELRSQRTTVLGNAYGPDNARHRRVVEHPNGST' A
#
# COMPACT_ATOMS: atom_id res chain seq x y z
N MET A 1 -18.77 13.98 -12.11
CA MET A 1 -19.82 13.43 -11.21
C MET A 1 -19.50 13.87 -9.80
N PRO A 2 -20.48 14.27 -8.98
CA PRO A 2 -20.22 14.57 -7.57
C PRO A 2 -19.81 13.29 -6.84
N ASN A 3 -18.93 13.41 -5.84
CA ASN A 3 -18.50 12.27 -5.03
C ASN A 3 -19.70 11.67 -4.27
N LYS A 4 -19.85 10.35 -4.32
CA LYS A 4 -20.87 9.63 -3.57
C LYS A 4 -20.52 9.66 -2.08
N HIS A 5 -21.49 9.99 -1.22
CA HIS A 5 -21.34 9.88 0.23
C HIS A 5 -21.12 8.42 0.65
N VAL A 6 -20.21 8.20 1.61
CA VAL A 6 -19.92 6.89 2.20
C VAL A 6 -19.91 6.98 3.72
N ASN A 7 -20.12 5.86 4.41
CA ASN A 7 -20.19 5.85 5.87
C ASN A 7 -18.81 5.82 6.53
N ALA A 8 -17.81 5.21 5.89
CA ALA A 8 -16.45 5.13 6.42
C ALA A 8 -15.38 5.19 5.31
N VAL A 9 -14.23 5.78 5.66
CA VAL A 9 -13.01 5.75 4.84
C VAL A 9 -11.90 5.12 5.67
N VAL A 10 -11.31 4.05 5.16
CA VAL A 10 -10.15 3.38 5.76
C VAL A 10 -8.92 3.75 4.93
N VAL A 11 -7.89 4.30 5.58
CA VAL A 11 -6.64 4.71 4.92
C VAL A 11 -5.52 3.74 5.31
N GLY A 12 -5.03 3.00 4.33
CA GLY A 12 -4.06 1.92 4.46
C GLY A 12 -4.72 0.55 4.45
N ALA A 13 -4.28 -0.34 3.55
CA ALA A 13 -4.73 -1.73 3.42
C ALA A 13 -3.67 -2.72 3.95
N GLY A 14 -2.93 -2.33 4.98
CA GLY A 14 -2.03 -3.24 5.71
C GLY A 14 -2.80 -4.26 6.56
N ALA A 15 -2.10 -4.94 7.47
CA ALA A 15 -2.61 -6.07 8.26
C ALA A 15 -3.99 -5.84 8.91
N GLY A 16 -4.28 -4.62 9.39
CA GLY A 16 -5.57 -4.28 9.98
C GLY A 16 -6.58 -3.64 9.01
N GLY A 17 -6.11 -2.92 8.00
CA GLY A 17 -6.96 -2.06 7.16
C GLY A 17 -8.01 -2.85 6.39
N GLY A 18 -7.59 -3.93 5.75
CA GLY A 18 -8.50 -4.84 5.04
C GLY A 18 -9.50 -5.53 5.98
N VAL A 19 -9.06 -5.90 7.19
CA VAL A 19 -9.92 -6.54 8.21
C VAL A 19 -11.02 -5.57 8.65
N VAL A 20 -10.65 -4.33 8.99
CA VAL A 20 -11.62 -3.29 9.37
C VAL A 20 -12.60 -3.01 8.23
N ALA A 21 -12.10 -2.85 7.00
CA ALA A 21 -12.94 -2.59 5.83
C ALA A 21 -13.95 -3.74 5.61
N LYS A 22 -13.51 -4.99 5.71
CA LYS A 22 -14.38 -6.18 5.62
C LYS A 22 -15.49 -6.16 6.65
N VAL A 23 -15.13 -6.01 7.93
CA VAL A 23 -16.09 -6.08 9.04
C VAL A 23 -17.13 -4.96 8.93
N LEU A 24 -16.71 -3.74 8.59
CA LEU A 24 -17.63 -2.61 8.40
C LEU A 24 -18.55 -2.82 7.19
N ALA A 25 -18.02 -3.33 6.08
CA ALA A 25 -18.81 -3.62 4.88
C ALA A 25 -19.82 -4.75 5.12
N GLU A 26 -19.43 -5.83 5.81
CA GLU A 26 -20.32 -6.93 6.19
C GLU A 26 -21.42 -6.48 7.16
N ALA A 27 -21.19 -5.43 7.95
CA ALA A 27 -22.21 -4.79 8.79
C ALA A 27 -23.17 -3.87 8.01
N GLY A 28 -23.03 -3.75 6.68
CA GLY A 28 -23.92 -2.98 5.80
C GLY A 28 -23.51 -1.53 5.56
N LEU A 29 -22.31 -1.12 5.99
CA LEU A 29 -21.80 0.23 5.75
C LEU A 29 -21.23 0.36 4.34
N SER A 30 -21.40 1.53 3.72
CA SER A 30 -20.64 1.91 2.53
C SER A 30 -19.23 2.35 2.95
N VAL A 31 -18.21 1.64 2.45
CA VAL A 31 -16.81 1.81 2.85
C VAL A 31 -15.93 2.07 1.64
N VAL A 32 -15.02 3.04 1.76
CA VAL A 32 -13.89 3.22 0.83
C VAL A 32 -12.61 2.83 1.54
N LEU A 33 -11.83 1.93 0.95
CA LEU A 33 -10.49 1.57 1.39
C LEU A 33 -9.47 2.15 0.39
N LEU A 34 -8.51 2.91 0.89
CA LEU A 34 -7.44 3.50 0.09
C LEU A 34 -6.10 2.90 0.49
N GLU A 35 -5.30 2.48 -0.48
CA GLU A 35 -3.91 2.04 -0.29
C GLU A 35 -3.02 2.73 -1.33
N ARG A 36 -1.83 3.15 -0.90
CA ARG A 36 -0.85 3.82 -1.76
C ARG A 36 0.03 2.82 -2.52
N GLY A 37 0.28 1.66 -1.92
CA GLY A 37 1.02 0.55 -2.52
C GLY A 37 0.27 -0.13 -3.65
N SER A 38 0.99 -0.97 -4.40
CA SER A 38 0.38 -1.79 -5.44
C SER A 38 -0.48 -2.91 -4.85
N TRP A 39 -1.42 -3.38 -5.66
CA TRP A 39 -2.11 -4.63 -5.40
C TRP A 39 -1.07 -5.77 -5.38
N GLN A 40 -0.94 -6.47 -4.27
CA GLN A 40 0.01 -7.58 -4.14
C GLN A 40 -0.64 -8.88 -4.62
N SER A 41 0.06 -9.66 -5.42
CA SER A 41 -0.28 -11.05 -5.68
C SER A 41 0.50 -12.00 -4.78
N PHE A 42 0.15 -13.29 -4.80
CA PHE A 42 0.88 -14.31 -4.06
C PHE A 42 2.30 -14.48 -4.65
N GLU A 43 2.41 -14.40 -5.97
CA GLU A 43 3.68 -14.48 -6.70
C GLU A 43 4.62 -13.30 -6.38
N ASP A 44 4.07 -12.13 -6.01
CA ASP A 44 4.86 -10.97 -5.55
C ASP A 44 5.38 -11.14 -4.10
N THR A 45 4.79 -12.05 -3.34
CA THR A 45 5.03 -12.27 -1.91
C THR A 45 5.50 -13.70 -1.66
N THR A 46 6.62 -14.07 -2.28
CA THR A 46 7.29 -15.35 -2.02
C THR A 46 7.90 -15.38 -0.61
N ASP A 47 8.39 -16.54 -0.18
CA ASP A 47 9.11 -16.74 1.10
C ASP A 47 10.52 -16.11 1.10
N ASP A 48 10.67 -14.90 0.57
CA ASP A 48 11.89 -14.12 0.65
C ASP A 48 11.96 -13.42 2.01
N GLU A 49 12.58 -14.10 2.98
CA GLU A 49 12.75 -13.61 4.36
C GLU A 49 13.60 -12.33 4.46
N LEU A 50 14.32 -11.95 3.41
CA LEU A 50 15.06 -10.69 3.37
C LEU A 50 14.16 -9.51 3.01
N ARG A 51 12.99 -9.76 2.41
CA ARG A 51 12.01 -8.75 2.01
C ARG A 51 11.16 -8.28 3.21
N SER A 52 11.79 -7.51 4.09
CA SER A 52 11.16 -6.96 5.30
C SER A 52 11.08 -5.43 5.26
N GLN A 53 10.07 -4.82 5.91
CA GLN A 53 10.01 -3.36 6.08
C GLN A 53 11.21 -2.79 6.86
N ARG A 54 11.93 -3.63 7.62
CA ARG A 54 13.11 -3.21 8.36
C ARG A 54 14.38 -3.15 7.50
N THR A 55 14.37 -3.79 6.32
CA THR A 55 15.55 -3.94 5.45
C THR A 55 15.28 -3.26 4.11
N THR A 56 15.48 -1.95 4.04
CA THR A 56 15.20 -1.15 2.83
C THR A 56 16.31 -1.18 1.78
N VAL A 57 17.50 -1.71 2.12
CA VAL A 57 18.64 -1.86 1.18
C VAL A 57 18.28 -2.70 -0.04
N LEU A 58 17.39 -3.69 0.14
CA LEU A 58 16.90 -4.55 -0.95
C LEU A 58 15.61 -4.01 -1.59
N GLY A 59 15.23 -2.77 -1.26
CA GLY A 59 13.98 -2.15 -1.68
C GLY A 59 12.91 -2.16 -0.58
N ASN A 60 11.85 -1.40 -0.81
CA ASN A 60 10.74 -1.33 0.13
C ASN A 60 9.76 -2.47 -0.17
N ALA A 61 9.52 -3.33 0.83
CA ALA A 61 8.57 -4.44 0.70
C ALA A 61 7.13 -3.99 0.44
N TYR A 62 6.73 -2.82 0.97
CA TYR A 62 5.39 -2.27 0.85
C TYR A 62 5.39 -0.76 0.66
N GLY A 63 4.24 -0.23 0.22
CA GLY A 63 4.06 1.17 -0.14
C GLY A 63 4.33 1.42 -1.62
N PRO A 64 4.48 2.68 -2.03
CA PRO A 64 4.53 3.05 -3.43
C PRO A 64 5.88 2.72 -4.04
N ASP A 65 5.82 2.56 -5.37
CA ASP A 65 6.96 2.43 -6.24
C ASP A 65 7.94 3.60 -6.11
N ASN A 66 9.23 3.29 -6.30
CA ASN A 66 10.29 4.30 -6.28
C ASN A 66 10.34 5.16 -7.56
N ALA A 67 9.65 4.79 -8.64
CA ALA A 67 9.70 5.54 -9.90
C ALA A 67 8.95 6.88 -9.79
N ARG A 68 7.75 6.86 -9.22
CA ARG A 68 6.90 8.05 -9.01
C ARG A 68 7.08 8.67 -7.64
N HIS A 69 7.52 7.89 -6.64
CA HIS A 69 7.64 8.32 -5.25
C HIS A 69 9.08 8.17 -4.77
N ARG A 70 10.01 8.79 -5.51
CA ARG A 70 11.43 8.83 -5.17
C ARG A 70 11.64 9.39 -3.77
N ARG A 71 12.31 8.60 -2.93
CA ARG A 71 12.72 8.98 -1.57
C ARG A 71 14.12 9.58 -1.53
N VAL A 72 14.85 9.43 -2.64
CA VAL A 72 16.18 9.97 -2.87
C VAL A 72 16.22 10.55 -4.28
N VAL A 73 16.89 11.70 -4.45
CA VAL A 73 17.00 12.37 -5.75
C VAL A 73 18.17 11.75 -6.50
N GLU A 74 17.87 11.01 -7.57
CA GLU A 74 18.91 10.46 -8.44
C GLU A 74 19.22 11.46 -9.56
N HIS A 75 20.48 11.88 -9.64
CA HIS A 75 20.99 12.77 -10.68
C HIS A 75 21.27 12.00 -11.99
N PRO A 76 21.32 12.67 -13.16
CA PRO A 76 21.58 11.99 -14.45
C PRO A 76 22.91 11.22 -14.53
N ASN A 77 23.87 11.54 -13.66
CA ASN A 77 25.16 10.86 -13.52
C ASN A 77 25.12 9.66 -12.56
N GLY A 78 23.95 9.29 -12.04
CA GLY A 78 23.75 8.17 -11.11
C GLY A 78 24.11 8.45 -9.65
N SER A 79 24.47 9.69 -9.28
CA SER A 79 24.64 10.06 -7.87
C SER A 79 23.28 10.29 -7.19
N THR A 80 23.19 9.92 -5.91
CA THR A 80 21.98 10.03 -5.07
C THR A 80 22.16 10.98 -3.90
#